data_AF-A0A838IMV2-F1
#
_entry.id   AF-A0A838IMV2-F1
#
_cell.length_a   1.000
_cell.length_b   1.000
_cell.length_c   1.000
_cell.angle_alpha   90.00
_cell.angle_beta   90.00
_cell.angle_gamma   90.00
#
_symmetry.space_group_name_H-M   'P 1'
#
loop_
_entity.id
_entity.type
_entity.pdbx_description
1 polymer ?
#
loop_
_entity_poly.entity_id
_entity_poly.type
_entity_poly.pdbx_seq_one_letter_code
_entity_poly.pdbx_strand_id
1 'polypeptide(L)'
;PIQNHASANLNNFRQNVQGDGLFSAPDLVVIAIQALCAEEGLLLEIVLGNQGDRGVLPGTKVAVYTELNGTEQFVTVLESTQLLPPGARETLTYAWTTAQISRGDGKTFAVRAHADMDEEGNHQHNECIEDNNSLRIESSCPCRNDDDCIQGFWCNDEKACRPVPQ
;
A
#
# COMPACT_ATOMS: atom_id res chain seq x y z
N PRO A 1 50.16 -16.17 10.41
CA PRO A 1 49.27 -15.27 9.63
C PRO A 1 48.27 -16.09 8.81
N ILE A 2 46.97 -15.89 9.05
CA ILE A 2 45.89 -16.65 8.41
C ILE A 2 45.78 -16.16 6.96
N GLN A 3 45.93 -17.04 5.98
CA GLN A 3 45.83 -16.68 4.56
C GLN A 3 44.35 -16.55 4.16
N ASN A 4 43.91 -15.31 4.00
CA ASN A 4 42.54 -14.93 3.65
C ASN A 4 42.00 -15.64 2.38
N HIS A 5 42.88 -15.94 1.43
CA HIS A 5 42.51 -16.44 0.10
C HIS A 5 42.15 -17.95 0.06
N ALA A 6 42.41 -18.71 1.13
CA ALA A 6 42.22 -20.17 1.14
C ALA A 6 41.01 -20.63 1.97
N SER A 7 40.24 -19.71 2.55
CA SER A 7 39.07 -20.03 3.36
C SER A 7 37.81 -19.79 2.53
N ALA A 8 36.96 -20.81 2.38
CA ALA A 8 35.78 -20.80 1.51
C ALA A 8 34.78 -19.64 1.81
N ASN A 9 34.84 -19.07 3.02
CA ASN A 9 33.95 -18.02 3.48
C ASN A 9 34.65 -16.65 3.64
N LEU A 10 35.92 -16.51 3.25
CA LEU A 10 36.71 -15.27 3.40
C LEU A 10 37.30 -14.75 2.08
N ASN A 11 36.74 -15.15 0.95
CA ASN A 11 37.13 -14.57 -0.33
C ASN A 11 36.58 -13.14 -0.47
N ASN A 12 37.38 -12.13 -0.11
CA ASN A 12 37.09 -10.72 -0.43
C ASN A 12 37.78 -10.22 -1.72
N PHE A 13 38.17 -11.11 -2.65
CA PHE A 13 38.90 -10.74 -3.86
C PHE A 13 38.01 -10.15 -4.98
N ARG A 14 37.02 -9.33 -4.60
CA ARG A 14 36.41 -8.31 -5.46
C ARG A 14 36.01 -7.10 -4.60
N GLN A 15 37.02 -6.35 -4.15
CA GLN A 15 36.88 -4.90 -3.98
C GLN A 15 36.72 -4.27 -5.37
N ASN A 16 35.58 -4.51 -5.99
CA ASN A 16 35.13 -3.69 -7.09
C ASN A 16 34.33 -2.55 -6.47
N VAL A 17 34.99 -1.44 -6.16
CA VAL A 17 34.35 -0.13 -6.35
C VAL A 17 34.15 0.04 -7.85
N GLN A 18 33.17 -0.69 -8.39
CA GLN A 18 32.61 -0.46 -9.70
C GLN A 18 31.74 0.77 -9.55
N GLY A 19 32.02 1.80 -10.36
CA GLY A 19 31.44 3.14 -10.20
C GLY A 19 29.92 3.13 -10.09
N ASP A 20 29.39 4.19 -9.49
CA ASP A 20 27.96 4.49 -9.46
C ASP A 20 27.33 4.08 -10.82
N GLY A 21 26.42 3.11 -10.77
CA GLY A 21 25.72 2.59 -11.95
C GLY A 21 25.85 1.08 -12.25
N LEU A 22 26.72 0.31 -11.57
CA LEU A 22 26.71 -1.17 -11.73
C LEU A 22 25.71 -1.88 -10.80
N PHE A 23 25.37 -1.27 -9.66
CA PHE A 23 24.41 -1.79 -8.69
C PHE A 23 23.14 -0.93 -8.64
N SER A 24 22.58 -0.58 -9.81
CA SER A 24 21.28 0.08 -9.86
C SER A 24 20.19 -0.95 -9.55
N ALA A 25 19.52 -0.79 -8.42
CA ALA A 25 18.33 -1.53 -8.04
C ALA A 25 17.13 -0.57 -7.93
N PRO A 26 15.90 -1.07 -8.12
CA PRO A 26 14.70 -0.32 -7.81
C PRO A 26 14.56 -0.11 -6.29
N ASP A 27 13.67 0.79 -5.91
CA ASP A 27 13.23 0.98 -4.51
C ASP A 27 11.73 1.36 -4.56
N LEU A 28 10.89 0.33 -4.58
CA LEU A 28 9.46 0.36 -4.76
C LEU A 28 8.77 0.63 -3.44
N VAL A 29 8.05 1.74 -3.35
CA VAL A 29 7.43 2.17 -2.09
C VAL A 29 5.98 2.52 -2.29
N VAL A 30 5.18 2.30 -1.26
CA VAL A 30 3.87 2.94 -1.17
C VAL A 30 4.07 4.35 -0.62
N ILE A 31 3.90 5.36 -1.48
CA ILE A 31 4.07 6.77 -1.14
C ILE A 31 2.87 7.30 -0.36
N ALA A 32 1.67 6.89 -0.75
CA ALA A 32 0.43 7.35 -0.15
C ALA A 32 -0.68 6.32 -0.31
N ILE A 33 -1.61 6.33 0.65
CA ILE A 33 -2.88 5.61 0.58
C ILE A 33 -3.99 6.64 0.82
N GLN A 34 -5.05 6.59 0.04
CA GLN A 34 -6.31 7.25 0.32
C GLN A 34 -7.42 6.21 0.35
N ALA A 35 -8.32 6.32 1.33
CA ALA A 35 -9.51 5.49 1.44
C ALA A 35 -10.72 6.43 1.48
N LEU A 36 -11.52 6.41 0.42
CA LEU A 36 -12.68 7.26 0.24
C LEU A 36 -13.95 6.44 0.49
N CYS A 37 -14.83 6.94 1.36
CA CYS A 37 -16.07 6.27 1.70
C CYS A 37 -17.09 6.35 0.56
N ALA A 38 -17.44 5.21 -0.02
CA ALA A 38 -18.53 5.08 -0.96
C ALA A 38 -19.85 4.81 -0.22
N GLU A 39 -20.98 4.88 -0.92
CA GLU A 39 -22.28 4.49 -0.37
C GLU A 39 -22.22 3.06 0.20
N GLU A 40 -21.65 2.15 -0.58
CA GLU A 40 -21.29 0.80 -0.17
C GLU A 40 -19.81 0.57 -0.45
N GLY A 41 -19.03 0.32 0.62
CA GLY A 41 -17.62 0.00 0.53
C GLY A 41 -16.68 1.20 0.49
N LEU A 42 -15.49 0.97 -0.06
CA LEU A 42 -14.40 1.95 -0.13
C LEU A 42 -13.87 2.08 -1.56
N LEU A 43 -13.50 3.29 -1.95
CA LEU A 43 -12.60 3.53 -3.08
C LEU A 43 -11.20 3.74 -2.52
N LEU A 44 -10.29 2.82 -2.85
CA LEU A 44 -8.90 2.87 -2.44
C LEU A 44 -8.05 3.46 -3.56
N GLU A 45 -7.19 4.40 -3.22
CA GLU A 45 -6.14 4.92 -4.10
C GLU A 45 -4.79 4.70 -3.43
N ILE A 46 -3.92 3.95 -4.09
CA ILE A 46 -2.57 3.63 -3.62
C ILE A 46 -1.56 4.23 -4.59
N VAL A 47 -0.68 5.08 -4.09
CA VAL A 47 0.39 5.67 -4.89
C VAL A 47 1.63 4.82 -4.76
N LEU A 48 1.92 4.02 -5.78
CA LEU A 48 3.16 3.27 -5.93
C LEU A 48 4.23 4.21 -6.51
N GLY A 49 5.46 4.14 -6.01
CA GLY A 49 6.58 4.89 -6.55
C GLY A 49 7.86 4.07 -6.58
N ASN A 50 8.82 4.53 -7.40
CA ASN A 50 10.16 3.97 -7.45
C ASN A 50 11.18 5.06 -7.06
N GLN A 51 11.73 4.97 -5.86
CA GLN A 51 12.76 5.88 -5.33
C GLN A 51 14.19 5.42 -5.69
N GLY A 52 14.31 4.29 -6.38
CA GLY A 52 15.59 3.66 -6.70
C GLY A 52 16.19 4.21 -7.98
N ASP A 53 17.26 3.56 -8.42
CA ASP A 53 18.04 4.01 -9.59
C ASP A 53 17.84 3.10 -10.81
N ARG A 54 16.96 2.09 -10.71
CA ARG A 54 16.58 1.21 -11.82
C ARG A 54 15.09 1.23 -12.07
N GLY A 55 14.71 1.38 -13.34
CA GLY A 55 13.31 1.32 -13.75
C GLY A 55 12.72 -0.09 -13.69
N VAL A 56 11.41 -0.16 -13.47
CA VAL A 56 10.64 -1.41 -13.35
C VAL A 56 9.55 -1.45 -14.42
N LEU A 57 9.44 -2.59 -15.13
CA LEU A 57 8.41 -2.81 -16.15
C LEU A 57 7.02 -2.92 -15.50
N PRO A 58 5.92 -2.70 -16.26
CA PRO A 58 4.57 -2.98 -15.75
C PRO A 58 4.43 -4.39 -15.16
N GLY A 59 3.56 -4.54 -14.16
CA GLY A 59 3.28 -5.81 -13.47
C GLY A 59 3.88 -5.92 -12.07
N THR A 60 4.34 -4.81 -11.49
CA THR A 60 4.72 -4.73 -10.07
C THR A 60 3.47 -4.85 -9.21
N LYS A 61 3.47 -5.81 -8.30
CA LYS A 61 2.35 -6.12 -7.42
C LYS A 61 2.35 -5.23 -6.18
N VAL A 62 1.15 -4.87 -5.74
CA VAL A 62 0.90 -4.18 -4.48
C VAL A 62 -0.19 -4.93 -3.72
N ALA A 63 0.20 -5.62 -2.65
CA ALA A 63 -0.75 -6.31 -1.78
C ALA A 63 -1.43 -5.31 -0.83
N VAL A 64 -2.76 -5.35 -0.77
CA VAL A 64 -3.57 -4.44 0.04
C VAL A 64 -4.33 -5.22 1.09
N TYR A 65 -4.24 -4.75 2.33
CA TYR A 65 -4.89 -5.30 3.51
C TYR A 65 -5.71 -4.19 4.20
N THR A 66 -6.75 -4.60 4.90
CA THR A 66 -7.51 -3.71 5.78
C THR A 66 -7.67 -4.34 7.14
N GLU A 67 -7.62 -3.53 8.19
CA GLU A 67 -7.96 -3.95 9.54
C GLU A 67 -9.27 -3.28 9.97
N LEU A 68 -10.27 -4.10 10.32
CA LEU A 68 -11.54 -3.63 10.84
C LEU A 68 -11.83 -4.38 12.15
N ASN A 69 -12.15 -3.64 13.21
CA ASN A 69 -12.37 -4.21 14.56
C ASN A 69 -11.20 -5.10 15.05
N GLY A 70 -9.96 -4.72 14.73
CA GLY A 70 -8.76 -5.47 15.11
C GLY A 70 -8.52 -6.76 14.31
N THR A 71 -9.34 -7.04 13.30
CA THR A 71 -9.13 -8.17 12.39
C THR A 71 -8.56 -7.68 11.07
N GLU A 72 -7.36 -8.13 10.73
CA GLU A 72 -6.80 -7.90 9.41
C GLU A 72 -7.42 -8.85 8.38
N GLN A 73 -7.71 -8.32 7.19
CA GLN A 73 -8.20 -9.06 6.05
C GLN A 73 -7.40 -8.66 4.80
N PHE A 74 -7.10 -9.64 3.97
CA PHE A 74 -6.61 -9.41 2.63
C PHE A 74 -7.74 -8.82 1.77
N VAL A 75 -7.43 -7.78 1.00
CA VAL A 75 -8.39 -7.09 0.12
C VAL A 75 -8.16 -7.50 -1.32
N THR A 76 -6.95 -7.24 -1.83
CA THR A 76 -6.61 -7.47 -3.24
C THR A 76 -5.10 -7.32 -3.49
N VAL A 77 -4.65 -7.77 -4.67
CA VAL A 77 -3.37 -7.37 -5.25
C VAL A 77 -3.64 -6.46 -6.44
N LEU A 78 -3.01 -5.29 -6.47
CA LEU A 78 -3.00 -4.39 -7.63
C LEU A 78 -1.70 -4.55 -8.40
N GLU A 79 -1.73 -4.27 -9.70
CA GLU A 79 -0.54 -4.34 -10.55
C GLU A 79 -0.27 -2.99 -11.23
N SER A 80 1.00 -2.58 -11.27
CA SER A 80 1.42 -1.42 -12.05
C SER A 80 1.12 -1.64 -13.54
N THR A 81 0.57 -0.63 -14.19
CA THR A 81 0.16 -0.70 -15.60
C THR A 81 1.16 0.01 -16.53
N GLN A 82 2.07 0.79 -15.97
CA GLN A 82 3.07 1.54 -16.71
C GLN A 82 4.49 1.24 -16.23
N LEU A 83 5.46 1.57 -17.09
CA LEU A 83 6.86 1.59 -16.70
C LEU A 83 7.03 2.57 -15.53
N LEU A 84 7.78 2.17 -14.50
CA LEU A 84 8.17 3.00 -13.36
C LEU A 84 9.67 3.28 -13.41
N PRO A 85 10.13 4.31 -14.15
CA PRO A 85 11.49 4.82 -14.05
C PRO A 85 11.84 5.31 -12.63
N PRO A 86 13.13 5.52 -12.33
CA PRO A 86 13.57 6.26 -11.14
C PRO A 86 12.79 7.57 -10.94
N GLY A 87 12.25 7.75 -9.74
CA GLY A 87 11.45 8.91 -9.34
C GLY A 87 10.00 8.92 -9.87
N ALA A 88 9.59 7.94 -10.68
CA ALA A 88 8.23 7.86 -11.20
C ALA A 88 7.25 7.32 -10.16
N ARG A 89 5.97 7.59 -10.41
CA ARG A 89 4.85 7.14 -9.58
C ARG A 89 3.65 6.75 -10.43
N GLU A 90 2.85 5.85 -9.91
CA GLU A 90 1.56 5.44 -10.46
C GLU A 90 0.52 5.41 -9.33
N THR A 91 -0.68 5.93 -9.61
CA THR A 91 -1.82 5.77 -8.70
C THR A 91 -2.64 4.56 -9.16
N LEU A 92 -2.73 3.56 -8.30
CA LEU A 92 -3.55 2.37 -8.49
C LEU A 92 -4.87 2.55 -7.74
N THR A 93 -5.98 2.29 -8.42
CA THR A 93 -7.33 2.50 -7.87
C THR A 93 -8.09 1.19 -7.78
N TYR A 94 -8.79 0.98 -6.66
CA TYR A 94 -9.61 -0.21 -6.44
C TYR A 94 -10.92 0.13 -5.73
N ALA A 95 -12.04 -0.27 -6.32
CA ALA A 95 -13.35 -0.15 -5.71
C ALA A 95 -13.68 -1.43 -4.92
N TRP A 96 -13.55 -1.36 -3.60
CA TRP A 96 -13.83 -2.46 -2.70
C TRP A 96 -15.28 -2.39 -2.20
N THR A 97 -16.20 -2.93 -2.99
CA THR A 97 -17.66 -2.84 -2.76
C THR A 97 -18.19 -3.83 -1.71
N THR A 98 -17.42 -4.87 -1.38
CA THR A 98 -17.81 -5.89 -0.38
C THR A 98 -17.32 -5.57 1.04
N ALA A 99 -16.63 -4.43 1.21
CA ALA A 99 -16.17 -4.00 2.52
C ALA A 99 -17.37 -3.84 3.46
N GLN A 100 -17.24 -4.28 4.70
CA GLN A 100 -18.25 -4.07 5.75
C GLN A 100 -18.18 -2.63 6.30
N ILE A 101 -18.03 -1.65 5.41
CA ILE A 101 -17.87 -0.22 5.70
C ILE A 101 -18.74 0.53 4.67
N SER A 102 -19.50 1.51 5.15
CA SER A 102 -20.31 2.40 4.32
C SER A 102 -20.11 3.84 4.75
N ARG A 103 -20.31 4.78 3.82
CA ARG A 103 -20.34 6.21 4.17
C ARG A 103 -21.31 6.46 5.32
N GLY A 104 -20.86 7.22 6.31
CA GLY A 104 -21.68 7.63 7.44
C GLY A 104 -21.87 6.58 8.54
N ASP A 105 -21.28 5.38 8.41
CA ASP A 105 -21.38 4.34 9.42
C ASP A 105 -20.49 4.56 10.65
N GLY A 106 -19.61 5.57 10.60
CA GLY A 106 -18.72 5.97 11.69
C GLY A 106 -17.64 4.95 12.02
N LYS A 107 -17.49 3.87 11.24
CA LYS A 107 -16.48 2.84 11.51
C LYS A 107 -15.08 3.41 11.31
N THR A 108 -14.18 3.00 12.19
CA THR A 108 -12.75 3.21 12.08
C THR A 108 -12.10 1.96 11.52
N PHE A 109 -11.11 2.12 10.66
CA PHE A 109 -10.40 1.03 10.01
C PHE A 109 -9.00 1.49 9.61
N ALA A 110 -8.11 0.53 9.40
CA ALA A 110 -6.80 0.80 8.86
C ALA A 110 -6.66 0.20 7.47
N VAL A 111 -5.89 0.85 6.61
CA VAL A 111 -5.48 0.29 5.32
C VAL A 111 -3.96 0.18 5.30
N ARG A 112 -3.47 -0.98 4.91
CA ARG A 112 -2.05 -1.25 4.74
C ARG A 112 -1.80 -1.73 3.32
N ALA A 113 -0.80 -1.17 2.66
CA ALA A 113 -0.36 -1.63 1.36
C ALA A 113 1.14 -1.92 1.39
N HIS A 114 1.56 -2.92 0.62
CA HIS A 114 2.95 -3.35 0.47
C HIS A 114 3.30 -3.35 -1.01
N ALA A 115 4.26 -2.52 -1.40
CA ALA A 115 4.84 -2.58 -2.74
C ALA A 115 5.67 -3.85 -2.91
N ASP A 116 5.79 -4.32 -4.16
CA ASP A 116 6.54 -5.52 -4.54
C ASP A 116 6.14 -6.77 -3.73
N MET A 117 4.83 -6.97 -3.54
CA MET A 117 4.32 -8.09 -2.74
C MET A 117 3.06 -8.69 -3.36
N ASP A 118 3.00 -10.02 -3.44
CA ASP A 118 1.76 -10.76 -3.76
C ASP A 118 0.95 -11.16 -2.52
N GLU A 119 -0.17 -11.86 -2.71
CA GLU A 119 -1.07 -12.26 -1.60
C GLU A 119 -0.35 -13.17 -0.58
N GLU A 120 0.56 -14.00 -1.06
CA GLU A 120 1.35 -14.94 -0.27
C GLU A 120 2.57 -14.29 0.42
N GLY A 121 2.82 -13.01 0.17
CA GLY A 121 3.95 -12.28 0.75
C GLY A 121 5.27 -12.48 0.01
N ASN A 122 5.25 -12.96 -1.24
CA ASN A 122 6.46 -13.08 -2.05
C ASN A 122 6.79 -11.75 -2.73
N HIS A 123 8.10 -11.48 -2.81
CA HIS A 123 8.67 -10.33 -3.51
C HIS A 123 9.05 -10.68 -4.95
N GLN A 124 8.91 -9.72 -5.88
CA GLN A 124 9.24 -9.94 -7.29
C GLN A 124 10.64 -9.41 -7.62
N HIS A 125 11.13 -8.43 -6.88
CA HIS A 125 12.35 -7.67 -7.19
C HIS A 125 13.28 -7.68 -5.99
N ASN A 126 14.58 -7.48 -6.25
CA ASN A 126 15.55 -7.20 -5.21
C ASN A 126 15.84 -5.70 -5.27
N GLU A 127 15.73 -5.04 -4.13
CA GLU A 127 15.63 -3.60 -4.00
C GLU A 127 16.84 -3.02 -3.24
N CYS A 128 17.00 -1.70 -3.31
CA CYS A 128 18.04 -1.02 -2.53
C CYS A 128 17.77 -1.10 -1.02
N ILE A 129 16.49 -1.05 -0.65
CA ILE A 129 15.99 -1.11 0.72
C ILE A 129 14.78 -2.04 0.68
N GLU A 130 14.85 -3.20 1.34
CA GLU A 130 13.80 -4.24 1.27
C GLU A 130 12.71 -4.05 2.35
N ASP A 131 12.88 -3.08 3.24
CA ASP A 131 12.05 -2.91 4.44
C ASP A 131 11.23 -1.59 4.44
N ASN A 132 11.20 -0.85 3.33
CA ASN A 132 10.49 0.44 3.19
C ASN A 132 9.28 0.37 2.23
N ASN A 133 8.88 -0.83 1.79
CA ASN A 133 7.81 -1.04 0.82
C ASN A 133 6.40 -0.82 1.38
N SER A 134 6.26 -0.75 2.70
CA SER A 134 4.96 -0.76 3.38
C SER A 134 4.52 0.61 3.87
N LEU A 135 3.23 0.92 3.68
CA LEU A 135 2.58 2.05 4.34
C LEU A 135 1.28 1.60 5.00
N ARG A 136 1.01 2.12 6.19
CA ARG A 136 -0.27 1.96 6.90
C ARG A 136 -0.86 3.32 7.21
N ILE A 137 -2.16 3.45 7.00
CA ILE A 137 -2.97 4.59 7.43
C ILE A 137 -4.14 4.13 8.29
N GLU A 138 -4.59 5.01 9.18
CA GLU A 138 -5.86 4.87 9.89
C GLU A 138 -6.88 5.82 9.22
N SER A 139 -8.13 5.38 9.06
CA SER A 139 -9.20 6.15 8.45
C SER A 139 -10.55 5.84 9.12
N SER A 140 -11.57 6.62 8.76
CA SER A 140 -12.93 6.40 9.21
C SER A 140 -13.95 6.93 8.22
N CYS A 141 -15.19 6.42 8.30
CA CYS A 141 -16.33 6.87 7.51
C CYS A 141 -17.41 7.60 8.33
N PRO A 142 -17.08 8.72 9.00
CA PRO A 142 -18.08 9.53 9.71
C PRO A 142 -19.03 10.22 8.73
N CYS A 143 -20.25 10.48 9.15
CA CYS A 143 -21.09 11.45 8.47
C CYS A 143 -20.65 12.88 8.85
N ARG A 144 -20.78 13.83 7.92
CA ARG A 144 -20.51 15.26 8.14
C ARG A 144 -21.77 16.09 8.08
N ASN A 145 -22.76 15.64 7.31
CA ASN A 145 -24.08 16.24 7.19
C ASN A 145 -25.12 15.16 6.89
N ASP A 146 -26.38 15.54 6.83
CA ASP A 146 -27.49 14.61 6.57
C ASP A 146 -27.42 13.99 5.15
N ASP A 147 -26.75 14.65 4.20
CA ASP A 147 -26.55 14.14 2.84
C ASP A 147 -25.56 12.96 2.77
N ASP A 148 -24.74 12.77 3.82
CA ASP A 148 -23.87 11.60 3.96
C ASP A 148 -24.64 10.36 4.45
N CYS A 149 -25.90 10.51 4.85
CA CYS A 149 -26.75 9.44 5.35
C CYS A 149 -27.77 8.98 4.31
N ILE A 150 -28.13 7.69 4.36
CA ILE A 150 -29.21 7.15 3.54
C ILE A 150 -30.57 7.77 3.93
N GLN A 151 -31.54 7.72 3.01
CA GLN A 151 -32.87 8.29 3.24
C GLN A 151 -33.52 7.74 4.53
N GLY A 152 -34.05 8.64 5.36
CA GLY A 152 -34.65 8.29 6.66
C GLY A 152 -33.67 8.27 7.82
N PHE A 153 -32.40 8.64 7.59
CA PHE A 153 -31.37 8.82 8.61
C PHE A 153 -30.86 10.27 8.60
N TRP A 154 -30.34 10.73 9.74
CA TRP A 154 -29.70 12.04 9.92
C TRP A 154 -28.34 11.86 10.58
N CYS A 155 -27.43 12.83 10.38
CA CYS A 155 -26.10 12.78 10.94
C CYS A 155 -26.10 13.34 12.37
N ASN A 156 -25.85 12.49 13.37
CA ASN A 156 -25.83 12.92 14.76
C ASN A 156 -24.50 13.59 15.17
N ASP A 157 -24.47 14.17 16.38
CA ASP A 157 -23.28 14.83 16.94
C ASP A 157 -22.08 13.88 17.11
N GLU A 158 -22.33 12.57 17.17
CA GLU A 158 -21.30 11.52 17.21
C GLU A 158 -20.77 11.16 15.81
N LYS A 159 -21.22 11.86 14.77
CA LYS A 159 -20.90 11.61 13.36
C LYS A 159 -21.30 10.22 12.86
N ALA A 160 -22.41 9.73 13.37
CA ALA A 160 -23.05 8.49 12.94
C ALA A 160 -24.44 8.76 12.37
N CYS A 161 -24.78 8.07 11.29
CA CYS A 161 -26.14 8.11 10.74
C CYS A 161 -27.13 7.41 11.68
N ARG A 162 -28.16 8.13 12.15
CA ARG A 162 -29.22 7.64 13.05
C ARG A 162 -30.59 7.75 12.37
N PRO A 163 -31.55 6.84 12.64
CA PRO A 163 -32.90 6.97 12.13
C PRO A 163 -33.52 8.30 12.58
N VAL A 164 -34.28 8.95 11.69
CA VAL A 164 -35.07 10.13 12.05
C VAL A 164 -36.17 9.71 13.04
N PRO A 165 -36.32 10.37 14.21
CA PRO A 165 -37.38 10.07 15.15
C PRO A 165 -38.77 10.20 14.50
N GLN A 166 -39.66 9.23 14.75
CA GLN A 166 -41.06 9.29 14.33
C GLN A 166 -41.89 10.22 15.22
#